data_AF-A0A227J1J4-F1
#
_entry.id   AF-A0A227J1J4-F1
#
_cell.length_a   1.000
_cell.length_b   1.000
_cell.length_c   1.000
_cell.angle_alpha   90.00
_cell.angle_beta   90.00
_cell.angle_gamma   90.00
#
_symmetry.space_group_name_H-M   'P 1'
#
loop_
_entity.id
_entity.type
_entity.pdbx_description
1 polymer ?
#
loop_
_entity_poly.entity_id
_entity_poly.type
_entity_poly.pdbx_seq_one_letter_code
_entity_poly.pdbx_strand_id
1 'polypeptide(L)'
;TQSFEGLAGVAAAVGYLAQFGDNDLPLRQRLEQSYALYNQHEQRLSERFLQRLDALEGVKLYGIESEDCQQRTPTFALTFDKYSPEFIAKTLGEHNICV
;
A
#
# COMPACT_ATOMS: atom_id res chain seq x y z
N THR A 1 -10.68 32.69 3.85
CA THR A 1 -11.80 31.82 3.42
C THR A 1 -11.47 30.39 3.81
N GLN A 2 -12.41 29.65 4.40
CA GLN A 2 -12.21 28.23 4.71
C GLN A 2 -12.37 27.39 3.43
N SER A 3 -11.62 26.30 3.28
CA SER A 3 -11.72 25.40 2.11
C SER A 3 -12.89 24.43 2.31
N PHE A 4 -14.09 24.86 1.94
CA PHE A 4 -15.30 24.03 2.07
C PHE A 4 -15.23 22.81 1.14
N GLU A 5 -14.67 22.96 -0.07
CA GLU A 5 -14.49 21.83 -0.99
C GLU A 5 -13.51 20.79 -0.42
N GLY A 6 -12.41 21.24 0.20
CA GLY A 6 -11.44 20.35 0.83
C GLY A 6 -12.05 19.54 1.97
N LEU A 7 -12.88 20.19 2.81
CA LEU A 7 -13.58 19.51 3.90
C LEU A 7 -14.60 18.48 3.40
N ALA A 8 -15.37 18.82 2.35
CA ALA A 8 -16.30 17.90 1.73
C ALA A 8 -15.57 16.68 1.13
N GLY A 9 -14.42 16.90 0.49
CA GLY A 9 -13.57 15.84 -0.04
C GLY A 9 -13.03 14.90 1.04
N VAL A 10 -12.56 15.44 2.17
CA VAL A 10 -12.09 14.63 3.31
C VAL A 10 -13.23 13.79 3.90
N ALA A 11 -14.42 14.36 4.08
CA ALA A 11 -15.57 13.62 4.59
C ALA A 11 -15.97 12.45 3.67
N ALA A 12 -15.99 12.68 2.35
CA ALA A 12 -16.26 11.65 1.36
C ALA A 12 -15.17 10.56 1.35
N ALA A 13 -13.89 10.93 1.45
CA ALA A 13 -12.78 9.99 1.52
C ALA A 13 -12.86 9.09 2.75
N VAL A 14 -13.21 9.64 3.92
CA VAL A 14 -13.43 8.85 5.14
C VAL A 14 -14.61 7.88 4.96
N GLY A 15 -15.70 8.33 4.34
CA GLY A 15 -16.83 7.46 4.01
C GLY A 15 -16.45 6.30 3.08
N TYR A 16 -15.60 6.58 2.07
CA TYR A 16 -15.06 5.56 1.17
C TYR A 16 -14.18 4.54 1.91
N LEU A 17 -13.33 4.97 2.84
CA LEU A 17 -12.51 4.06 3.65
C LEU A 17 -13.35 3.17 4.58
N ALA A 18 -14.57 3.58 4.91
CA ALA A 18 -15.50 2.83 5.76
C ALA A 18 -16.48 1.94 4.97
N GLN A 19 -16.33 1.82 3.64
CA GLN A 19 -17.34 1.23 2.75
C GLN A 19 -17.59 -0.26 2.95
N PHE A 20 -16.64 -1.00 3.55
CA PHE A 20 -16.77 -2.44 3.78
C PHE A 20 -17.26 -2.79 5.19
N GLY A 21 -17.42 -1.79 6.06
CA GLY A 21 -18.05 -1.96 7.36
C GLY A 21 -19.58 -1.93 7.25
N ASP A 22 -20.25 -2.57 8.21
CA ASP A 22 -21.71 -2.63 8.27
C ASP A 22 -22.33 -1.22 8.40
N ASN A 23 -23.25 -0.88 7.50
CA ASN A 23 -23.84 0.45 7.42
C ASN A 23 -24.65 0.84 8.66
N ASP A 24 -25.13 -0.13 9.44
CA ASP A 24 -25.89 0.13 10.67
C ASP A 24 -24.99 0.52 11.86
N LEU A 25 -23.66 0.41 11.70
CA LEU A 25 -22.70 0.74 12.75
C LEU A 25 -22.22 2.19 12.71
N PRO A 26 -21.81 2.76 13.86
CA PRO A 26 -21.12 4.04 13.90
C PRO A 26 -19.87 4.04 13.02
N LEU A 27 -19.55 5.19 12.43
CA LEU A 27 -18.42 5.36 11.47
C LEU A 27 -17.10 4.75 11.95
N ARG A 28 -16.77 4.90 13.24
CA ARG A 28 -15.53 4.34 13.82
C ARG A 28 -15.48 2.82 13.70
N GLN A 29 -16.57 2.13 14.02
CA GLN A 29 -16.63 0.66 13.95
C GLN A 29 -16.59 0.18 12.50
N ARG A 30 -17.22 0.93 11.58
CA ARG A 30 -17.14 0.65 10.14
C ARG A 30 -15.73 0.76 9.59
N LEU A 31 -14.97 1.74 10.06
CA LEU A 31 -13.55 1.89 9.73
C LEU A 31 -12.74 0.71 10.28
N GLU A 32 -12.92 0.34 11.55
CA GLU A 32 -12.24 -0.82 12.14
C GLU A 32 -12.47 -2.11 11.34
N GLN A 33 -13.72 -2.37 10.94
CA GLN A 33 -14.07 -3.51 10.09
C GLN A 33 -13.43 -3.44 8.70
N SER A 34 -13.48 -2.26 8.05
CA SER A 34 -12.91 -2.09 6.71
C SER A 34 -11.39 -2.27 6.72
N TYR A 35 -10.70 -1.71 7.71
CA TYR A 35 -9.24 -1.83 7.85
C TYR A 35 -8.79 -3.25 8.19
N ALA A 36 -9.58 -4.03 8.93
CA ALA A 36 -9.29 -5.45 9.12
C ALA A 36 -9.25 -6.21 7.77
N LEU A 37 -10.19 -5.91 6.86
CA LEU A 37 -10.23 -6.50 5.52
C LEU A 37 -9.09 -5.99 4.63
N TYR A 38 -8.78 -4.70 4.68
CA TYR A 38 -7.65 -4.11 3.95
C TYR A 38 -6.33 -4.76 4.36
N ASN A 39 -6.07 -4.83 5.66
CA ASN A 39 -4.84 -5.43 6.19
C ASN A 39 -4.68 -6.90 5.76
N GLN A 40 -5.77 -7.68 5.78
CA GLN A 40 -5.73 -9.08 5.30
C GLN A 40 -5.44 -9.18 3.79
N HIS A 41 -5.94 -8.25 2.99
CA HIS A 41 -5.64 -8.20 1.56
C HIS A 41 -4.20 -7.77 1.29
N GLU A 42 -3.75 -6.69 1.93
CA GLU A 42 -2.40 -6.15 1.79
C GLU A 42 -1.31 -7.11 2.28
N GLN A 43 -1.59 -7.89 3.32
CA GLN A 43 -0.68 -8.93 3.79
C GLN A 43 -0.44 -10.00 2.71
N ARG A 44 -1.49 -10.49 2.06
CA ARG A 44 -1.37 -11.47 0.96
C ARG A 44 -0.61 -10.92 -0.24
N LEU A 45 -0.79 -9.63 -0.55
CA LEU A 45 -0.02 -8.97 -1.62
C LEU A 45 1.44 -8.80 -1.23
N SER A 46 1.73 -8.43 0.02
CA SER A 46 3.08 -8.27 0.54
C SER A 46 3.84 -9.59 0.56
N GLU A 47 3.22 -10.65 1.05
CA GLU A 47 3.77 -12.01 1.03
C GLU A 47 4.15 -12.41 -0.40
N ARG A 48 3.21 -12.26 -1.35
CA ARG A 48 3.46 -12.57 -2.75
C ARG A 48 4.59 -11.72 -3.35
N PHE A 49 4.67 -10.44 -3.00
CA PHE A 49 5.72 -9.55 -3.49
C PHE A 49 7.09 -9.99 -2.97
N LEU A 50 7.21 -10.22 -1.65
CA LEU A 50 8.46 -10.63 -1.00
C LEU A 50 8.94 -12.00 -1.48
N GLN A 51 8.05 -12.98 -1.62
CA GLN A 51 8.38 -14.29 -2.19
C GLN A 51 8.92 -14.19 -3.64
N ARG A 52 8.38 -13.27 -4.45
CA ARG A 52 8.88 -13.04 -5.81
C ARG A 52 10.19 -12.28 -5.82
N LEU A 53 10.38 -11.36 -4.88
CA LEU A 53 11.59 -10.56 -4.73
C LEU A 53 12.78 -11.43 -4.31
N ASP A 54 12.57 -12.36 -3.38
CA ASP A 54 13.60 -13.30 -2.90
C ASP A 54 14.14 -14.21 -4.02
N ALA A 55 13.30 -14.49 -5.03
CA ALA A 55 13.71 -15.25 -6.22
C ALA A 55 14.51 -14.43 -7.26
N LEU A 56 14.68 -13.11 -7.07
CA LEU A 56 15.44 -12.24 -7.97
C LEU A 56 16.87 -12.06 -7.45
N GLU A 57 17.86 -12.38 -8.29
CA GLU A 57 19.25 -12.11 -7.96
C GLU A 57 19.61 -10.62 -8.08
N GLY A 58 20.46 -10.15 -7.17
CA GLY A 58 21.01 -8.79 -7.21
C GLY A 58 20.01 -7.68 -6.87
N VAL A 59 18.93 -8.01 -6.16
CA VAL A 59 18.03 -7.03 -5.54
C VAL A 59 18.33 -6.93 -4.05
N LYS A 60 18.24 -5.72 -3.52
CA LYS A 60 18.33 -5.44 -2.09
C LYS A 60 17.07 -4.74 -1.63
N LEU A 61 16.37 -5.37 -0.69
CA LEU A 61 15.29 -4.76 0.06
C LEU A 61 15.86 -3.96 1.24
N TYR A 62 15.31 -2.77 1.49
CA TYR A 62 15.62 -1.98 2.68
C TYR A 62 14.47 -2.06 3.70
N GLY A 63 14.84 -2.20 4.97
CA GLY A 63 13.91 -2.22 6.09
C GLY A 63 13.54 -3.65 6.50
N ILE A 64 12.29 -3.82 6.92
CA ILE A 64 11.76 -5.08 7.46
C ILE A 64 11.42 -6.03 6.31
N GLU A 65 11.98 -7.24 6.35
CA GLU A 65 11.77 -8.28 5.33
C GLU A 65 10.51 -9.14 5.60
N SER A 66 9.92 -9.03 6.79
CA SER A 66 8.69 -9.73 7.17
C SER A 66 7.46 -9.18 6.43
N GLU A 67 6.61 -10.06 5.91
CA GLU A 67 5.30 -9.72 5.32
C GLU A 67 4.23 -9.31 6.34
N ASP A 68 4.52 -9.40 7.64
CA ASP A 68 3.57 -9.09 8.72
C ASP A 68 3.13 -7.62 8.70
N CYS A 69 1.84 -7.38 8.46
CA CYS A 69 1.24 -6.06 8.40
C CYS A 69 1.25 -5.30 9.74
N GLN A 70 1.48 -5.99 10.86
CA GLN A 70 1.69 -5.34 12.16
C GLN A 70 3.09 -4.75 12.30
N GLN A 71 4.04 -5.25 11.51
CA GLN A 71 5.44 -4.81 11.56
C GLN A 71 5.76 -3.80 10.46
N ARG A 72 5.00 -3.79 9.36
CA ARG A 72 5.21 -2.85 8.25
C ARG A 72 3.92 -2.53 7.47
N THR A 73 3.94 -1.40 6.77
CA THR A 73 3.01 -1.09 5.68
C THR A 73 3.51 -1.70 4.36
N PRO A 74 2.66 -1.92 3.34
CA PRO A 74 3.04 -2.54 2.06
C PRO A 74 3.88 -1.62 1.13
N THR A 75 4.78 -0.81 1.67
CA THR A 75 5.72 0.04 0.92
C THR A 75 7.12 -0.57 0.95
N PHE A 76 7.74 -0.76 -0.22
CA PHE A 76 9.04 -1.41 -0.35
C PHE A 76 10.05 -0.46 -0.99
N ALA A 77 11.24 -0.36 -0.39
CA ALA A 77 12.35 0.39 -0.96
C ALA A 77 13.41 -0.60 -1.46
N LEU A 78 13.78 -0.50 -2.74
CA LEU A 78 14.63 -1.46 -3.43
C LEU A 78 15.83 -0.78 -4.11
N THR A 79 16.97 -1.46 -4.14
CA THR A 79 18.08 -1.17 -5.07
C THR A 79 18.49 -2.43 -5.82
N PHE A 80 19.15 -2.27 -6.96
CA PHE A 80 19.60 -3.36 -7.82
C PHE A 80 21.09 -3.20 -8.13
N ASP A 81 21.86 -4.29 -8.10
CA ASP A 81 23.33 -4.23 -8.21
C ASP A 81 23.83 -3.63 -9.53
N LYS A 82 23.12 -3.91 -10.63
CA LYS A 82 23.55 -3.55 -11.99
C LYS A 82 22.91 -2.27 -12.51
N TYR A 83 21.85 -1.78 -11.87
CA TYR A 83 21.01 -0.72 -12.41
C TYR A 83 20.68 0.30 -11.34
N SER A 84 20.76 1.58 -11.69
CA SER A 84 20.36 2.64 -10.77
C SER A 84 18.83 2.66 -10.59
N PRO A 85 18.33 3.16 -9.45
CA PRO A 85 16.88 3.31 -9.23
C PRO A 85 16.18 4.09 -10.33
N GLU A 86 16.82 5.14 -10.88
CA GLU A 86 16.27 5.97 -11.95
C GLU A 86 16.11 5.18 -13.25
N PHE A 87 17.08 4.33 -13.59
CA PHE A 87 16.99 3.45 -14.75
C PHE A 87 15.81 2.48 -14.60
N ILE A 88 15.70 1.81 -13.45
CA ILE A 88 14.61 0.87 -13.18
C ILE A 88 13.24 1.57 -13.22
N ALA A 89 13.09 2.71 -12.54
CA ALA A 89 11.85 3.47 -12.52
C ALA A 89 11.44 3.93 -13.93
N LYS A 90 12.39 4.40 -14.73
CA LYS A 90 12.14 4.76 -16.13
C LYS A 90 11.69 3.56 -16.95
N THR A 91 12.39 2.43 -16.88
CA THR A 91 12.04 1.22 -17.63
C THR A 91 10.66 0.69 -17.23
N LEU A 92 10.31 0.72 -15.95
CA LEU A 92 8.97 0.36 -15.48
C LEU A 92 7.91 1.32 -16.01
N GLY A 93 8.19 2.63 -16.01
CA GLY A 93 7.31 3.64 -16.59
C GLY A 93 7.07 3.44 -18.10
N GLU A 94 8.10 3.06 -18.86
CA GLU A 94 7.99 2.68 -20.28
C GLU A 94 7.09 1.44 -20.49
N HIS A 95 6.94 0.61 -19.47
CA HIS A 95 6.02 -0.55 -19.44
C HIS A 95 4.69 -0.24 -18.75
N ASN A 96 4.37 1.04 -18.52
CA ASN A 96 3.14 1.50 -17.85
C ASN A 96 3.00 1.04 -16.39
N ILE A 97 4.13 0.87 -15.69
CA ILE A 97 4.19 0.56 -14.26
C ILE A 97 4.73 1.81 -13.55
N CYS A 98 3.91 2.40 -12.69
CA CYS A 98 4.29 3.54 -11.86
C CYS A 98 4.89 3.05 -10.54
N VAL A 99 6.10 3.50 -10.23
CA VAL A 99 6.85 3.24 -9.00
C VAL A 99 7.42 4.52 -8.42
#